data_AF-J9EHX2-F1
#
_entry.id   AF-J9EHX2-F1
#
_cell.length_a   1.000
_cell.length_b   1.000
_cell.length_c   1.000
_cell.angle_alpha   90.00
_cell.angle_beta   90.00
_cell.angle_gamma   90.00
#
_symmetry.space_group_name_H-M   'P 1'
#
loop_
_entity.id
_entity.type
_entity.pdbx_description
1 polymer ?
#
loop_
_entity_poly.entity_id
_entity_poly.type
_entity_poly.pdbx_seq_one_letter_code
_entity_poly.pdbx_strand_id
1 'polypeptide(L)'
;MSALSSATEHAVISCRDLIGGNCLNHFEPLFKLFNSLLVIGIFDDDDLKDVMKLIHPIAFDENYVPGLKQKGLTEIELAEGVKIQLTIILENICNMQLRHRVESLVSFAAGFVSDLQQDQFSRYMSIKQTDMTPAEAARRTKEFRCPPREQMFRLMKCKAVPDDSIGIMLDDETEYDQCPMNETLQQQLRF
;
A
#
# COMPACT_ATOMS: atom_id res chain seq x y z
N MET A 1 -7.65 -15.64 -19.74
CA MET A 1 -8.18 -16.22 -18.49
C MET A 1 -8.76 -17.62 -18.68
N SER A 2 -9.79 -17.83 -19.52
CA SER A 2 -10.44 -19.15 -19.72
C SER A 2 -9.49 -20.32 -20.03
N ALA A 3 -8.48 -20.11 -20.87
CA ALA A 3 -7.50 -21.15 -21.21
C ALA A 3 -6.69 -21.63 -19.99
N LEU A 4 -6.33 -20.72 -19.08
CA LEU A 4 -5.58 -21.08 -17.88
C LEU A 4 -6.46 -21.79 -16.85
N SER A 5 -7.71 -21.37 -16.71
CA SER A 5 -8.70 -22.06 -15.85
C SER A 5 -8.93 -23.49 -16.33
N SER A 6 -9.17 -23.68 -17.64
CA SER A 6 -9.35 -25.00 -18.23
C SER A 6 -8.09 -25.88 -18.08
N ALA A 7 -6.90 -25.33 -18.31
CA ALA A 7 -5.64 -26.05 -18.09
C ALA A 7 -5.48 -26.51 -16.63
N THR A 8 -5.83 -25.64 -15.68
CA THR A 8 -5.80 -25.94 -14.24
C THR A 8 -6.79 -27.05 -13.89
N GLU A 9 -8.03 -26.98 -14.36
CA GLU A 9 -9.04 -28.02 -14.15
C GLU A 9 -8.59 -29.39 -14.70
N HIS A 10 -8.03 -29.41 -15.91
CA HIS A 10 -7.54 -30.64 -16.54
C HIS A 10 -6.39 -31.28 -15.75
N ALA A 11 -5.48 -30.45 -15.23
CA ALA A 11 -4.38 -30.90 -14.40
C ALA A 11 -4.86 -31.42 -13.03
N VAL A 12 -5.82 -30.75 -12.41
CA VAL A 12 -6.41 -31.12 -11.12
C VAL A 12 -7.15 -32.47 -11.19
N ILE A 13 -7.85 -32.73 -12.29
CA ILE A 13 -8.55 -34.01 -12.53
C ILE A 13 -7.54 -35.15 -12.82
N SER A 14 -6.23 -34.85 -12.89
CA SER A 14 -5.18 -35.80 -13.24
C SER A 14 -5.46 -36.47 -14.59
N CYS A 15 -5.90 -35.67 -15.56
CA CYS A 15 -6.11 -36.14 -16.92
C CYS A 15 -4.79 -36.67 -17.50
N ARG A 16 -4.80 -37.90 -18.05
CA ARG A 16 -3.62 -38.49 -18.69
C ARG A 16 -3.24 -37.75 -19.98
N ASP A 17 -4.19 -37.05 -20.59
CA ASP A 17 -4.05 -36.36 -21.86
C ASP A 17 -3.94 -34.84 -21.66
N LEU A 18 -2.84 -34.40 -21.03
CA LEU A 18 -2.51 -32.98 -21.01
C LEU A 18 -2.12 -32.52 -22.42
N ILE A 19 -2.59 -31.33 -22.81
CA ILE A 19 -2.20 -30.70 -24.08
C ILE A 19 -0.67 -30.54 -24.08
N GLY A 20 0.00 -31.01 -25.13
CA GLY A 20 1.46 -30.99 -25.22
C GLY A 20 2.16 -32.21 -24.61
N GLY A 21 1.39 -33.21 -24.13
CA GLY A 21 1.87 -34.54 -23.72
C GLY A 21 2.52 -34.61 -22.34
N ASN A 22 2.82 -33.48 -21.71
CA ASN A 22 3.36 -33.41 -20.35
C ASN A 22 2.94 -32.10 -19.65
N CYS A 23 3.11 -32.05 -18.34
CA CYS A 23 2.76 -30.89 -17.51
C CYS A 23 3.50 -29.60 -17.93
N LEU A 24 4.77 -29.69 -18.33
CA LEU A 24 5.57 -28.53 -18.71
C LEU A 24 5.01 -27.84 -19.96
N ASN A 25 4.85 -28.60 -21.05
CA ASN A 25 4.32 -28.08 -22.31
C ASN A 25 2.86 -27.60 -22.20
N HIS A 26 2.12 -28.14 -21.22
CA HIS A 26 0.74 -27.75 -20.95
C HIS A 26 0.64 -26.33 -20.37
N PHE A 27 1.50 -25.99 -19.40
CA PHE A 27 1.41 -24.72 -18.67
C PHE A 27 2.40 -23.65 -19.14
N GLU A 28 3.60 -24.02 -19.59
CA GLU A 28 4.67 -23.07 -19.86
C GLU A 28 4.28 -21.97 -20.88
N PRO A 29 3.64 -22.27 -22.02
CA PRO A 29 3.21 -21.23 -22.96
C PRO A 29 2.15 -20.30 -22.35
N LEU A 30 1.22 -20.86 -21.58
CA LEU A 30 0.14 -20.10 -20.94
C LEU A 30 0.70 -19.17 -19.86
N PHE A 31 1.62 -19.64 -19.04
CA PHE A 31 2.26 -18.82 -18.01
C PHE A 31 3.18 -17.76 -18.58
N LYS A 32 3.95 -18.06 -19.63
CA LYS A 32 4.75 -17.04 -20.33
C LYS A 32 3.89 -15.95 -20.95
N LEU A 33 2.78 -16.34 -21.58
CA LEU A 33 1.83 -15.39 -22.13
C LEU A 33 1.17 -14.56 -21.02
N PHE A 34 0.64 -15.21 -19.99
CA PHE A 34 0.05 -14.53 -18.83
C PHE A 34 1.03 -13.54 -18.21
N ASN A 35 2.27 -13.95 -17.95
CA ASN A 35 3.29 -13.08 -17.37
C ASN A 35 3.61 -11.88 -18.27
N SER A 36 3.67 -12.07 -19.59
CA SER A 36 3.91 -10.97 -20.53
C SER A 36 2.77 -9.94 -20.47
N LEU A 37 1.53 -10.43 -20.46
CA LEU A 37 0.33 -9.60 -20.37
C LEU A 37 0.20 -8.89 -19.01
N LEU A 38 0.58 -9.58 -17.93
CA LEU A 38 0.66 -9.03 -16.58
C LEU A 38 1.62 -7.85 -16.50
N VAL A 39 2.83 -8.00 -17.05
CA VAL A 39 3.84 -6.92 -17.07
C VAL A 39 3.39 -5.73 -17.92
N ILE A 40 2.64 -5.97 -19.01
CA ILE A 40 2.05 -4.91 -19.83
C ILE A 40 0.93 -4.16 -19.07
N GLY A 41 0.35 -4.76 -18.03
CA GLY A 41 -0.69 -4.15 -17.20
C GLY A 41 -2.07 -4.20 -17.82
N ILE A 42 -2.38 -5.27 -18.57
CA ILE A 42 -3.71 -5.42 -19.19
C ILE A 42 -4.77 -6.03 -18.27
N PHE A 43 -4.33 -6.69 -17.18
CA PHE A 43 -5.23 -7.35 -16.24
C PHE A 43 -5.70 -6.37 -15.17
N ASP A 44 -6.96 -6.46 -14.81
CA ASP A 44 -7.54 -5.74 -13.68
C ASP A 44 -7.49 -6.57 -12.37
N ASP A 45 -8.00 -6.00 -11.28
CA ASP A 45 -7.99 -6.66 -9.98
C ASP A 45 -8.85 -7.92 -9.94
N ASP A 46 -9.92 -7.99 -10.73
CA ASP A 46 -10.81 -9.16 -10.76
C ASP A 46 -10.17 -10.31 -11.54
N ASP A 47 -9.48 -10.01 -12.66
CA ASP A 47 -8.62 -10.96 -13.37
C ASP A 47 -7.54 -11.54 -12.44
N LEU A 48 -6.87 -10.70 -11.65
CA LEU A 48 -5.83 -11.14 -10.72
C LEU A 48 -6.42 -11.98 -9.59
N LYS A 49 -7.57 -11.62 -9.03
CA LYS A 49 -8.27 -12.46 -8.03
C LYS A 49 -8.58 -13.83 -8.61
N ASP A 50 -9.06 -13.91 -9.83
CA ASP A 50 -9.36 -15.20 -10.46
C ASP A 50 -8.11 -16.05 -10.67
N VAL A 51 -6.97 -15.46 -11.04
CA VAL A 51 -5.69 -16.20 -11.05
C VAL A 51 -5.28 -16.64 -9.65
N MET A 52 -5.44 -15.79 -8.63
CA MET A 52 -5.07 -16.15 -7.26
C MET A 52 -5.92 -17.32 -6.73
N LYS A 53 -7.21 -17.36 -7.07
CA LYS A 53 -8.09 -18.50 -6.79
C LYS A 53 -7.62 -19.78 -7.48
N LEU A 54 -7.16 -19.72 -8.73
CA LEU A 54 -6.59 -20.88 -9.43
C LEU A 54 -5.29 -21.39 -8.76
N ILE A 55 -4.47 -20.47 -8.26
CA ILE A 55 -3.20 -20.82 -7.61
C ILE A 55 -3.47 -21.50 -6.27
N HIS A 56 -4.26 -20.86 -5.40
CA HIS A 56 -4.49 -21.32 -4.04
C HIS A 56 -5.93 -20.99 -3.57
N PRO A 57 -6.93 -21.81 -3.94
CA PRO A 57 -8.34 -21.56 -3.65
C PRO A 57 -8.61 -21.30 -2.17
N ILE A 58 -7.99 -22.08 -1.27
CA ILE A 58 -8.18 -21.97 0.19
C ILE A 58 -7.84 -20.56 0.71
N ALA A 59 -6.90 -19.86 0.07
CA ALA A 59 -6.41 -18.56 0.54
C ALA A 59 -7.14 -17.38 -0.11
N PHE A 60 -7.65 -17.57 -1.33
CA PHE A 60 -8.12 -16.46 -2.18
C PHE A 60 -9.55 -16.61 -2.69
N ASP A 61 -10.18 -17.78 -2.53
CA ASP A 61 -11.58 -17.97 -2.86
C ASP A 61 -12.44 -17.82 -1.59
N GLU A 62 -13.17 -16.71 -1.51
CA GLU A 62 -14.10 -16.42 -0.41
C GLU A 62 -15.24 -17.44 -0.32
N ASN A 63 -15.56 -18.13 -1.43
CA ASN A 63 -16.60 -19.16 -1.47
C ASN A 63 -16.04 -20.57 -1.27
N TYR A 64 -14.76 -20.70 -0.87
CA TYR A 64 -14.15 -22.00 -0.64
C TYR A 64 -14.88 -22.77 0.46
N VAL A 65 -15.41 -23.95 0.13
CA VAL A 65 -16.04 -24.85 1.09
C VAL A 65 -15.07 -25.98 1.44
N PRO A 66 -14.62 -26.09 2.70
CA PRO A 66 -13.78 -27.19 3.15
C PRO A 66 -14.44 -28.55 2.87
N GLY A 67 -13.79 -29.40 2.09
CA GLY A 67 -14.28 -30.73 1.72
C GLY A 67 -14.76 -30.86 0.27
N LEU A 68 -14.93 -29.75 -0.46
CA LEU A 68 -14.99 -29.78 -1.93
C LEU A 68 -13.59 -30.05 -2.47
N LYS A 69 -13.46 -30.97 -3.44
CA LYS A 69 -12.17 -31.37 -4.06
C LYS A 69 -11.60 -30.30 -5.01
N GLN A 70 -11.82 -29.02 -4.75
CA GLN A 70 -11.23 -27.93 -5.55
C GLN A 70 -9.77 -27.76 -5.13
N LYS A 71 -8.87 -28.42 -5.87
CA LYS A 71 -7.44 -28.24 -5.69
C LYS A 71 -6.92 -27.05 -6.46
N GLY A 72 -5.97 -26.33 -5.87
CA GLY A 72 -5.20 -25.29 -6.56
C GLY A 72 -3.98 -25.83 -7.31
N LEU A 73 -3.34 -24.96 -8.09
CA LEU A 73 -2.04 -25.26 -8.71
C LEU A 73 -0.96 -25.63 -7.69
N THR A 74 -1.03 -25.10 -6.47
CA THR A 74 -0.07 -25.43 -5.40
C THR A 74 -0.28 -26.81 -4.77
N GLU A 75 -1.42 -27.45 -5.04
CA GLU A 75 -1.81 -28.73 -4.45
C GLU A 75 -1.68 -29.92 -5.42
N ILE A 76 -1.20 -29.65 -6.64
CA ILE A 76 -0.91 -30.66 -7.66
C ILE A 76 0.60 -30.79 -7.87
N GLU A 77 1.04 -31.96 -8.35
CA GLU A 77 2.44 -32.18 -8.70
C GLU A 77 2.78 -31.46 -10.01
N LEU A 78 3.40 -30.28 -9.90
CA LEU A 78 3.87 -29.49 -11.03
C LEU A 78 5.30 -29.89 -11.43
N ALA A 79 5.58 -29.87 -12.73
CA ALA A 79 6.94 -29.97 -13.25
C ALA A 79 7.79 -28.76 -12.82
N GLU A 80 9.10 -28.96 -12.65
CA GLU A 80 10.00 -27.93 -12.12
C GLU A 80 9.96 -26.62 -12.92
N GLY A 81 9.95 -26.70 -14.26
CA GLY A 81 9.84 -25.52 -15.12
C GLY A 81 8.54 -24.74 -14.89
N VAL A 82 7.44 -25.42 -14.55
CA VAL A 82 6.15 -24.79 -14.26
C VAL A 82 6.18 -24.05 -12.92
N LYS A 83 6.85 -24.63 -11.92
CA LYS A 83 7.07 -23.96 -10.62
C LYS A 83 7.87 -22.67 -10.79
N ILE A 84 8.93 -22.69 -11.59
CA ILE A 84 9.74 -21.49 -11.87
C ILE A 84 8.88 -20.39 -12.50
N GLN A 85 8.07 -20.73 -13.50
CA GLN A 85 7.16 -19.76 -14.13
C GLN A 85 6.13 -19.20 -13.13
N LEU A 86 5.60 -20.04 -12.25
CA LEU A 86 4.67 -19.61 -11.20
C LEU A 86 5.33 -18.65 -10.21
N THR A 87 6.57 -18.91 -9.79
CA THR A 87 7.34 -18.02 -8.91
C THR A 87 7.56 -16.65 -9.56
N ILE A 88 7.90 -16.60 -10.85
CA ILE A 88 8.08 -15.35 -11.60
C ILE A 88 6.77 -14.55 -11.65
N ILE A 89 5.64 -15.23 -11.86
CA ILE A 89 4.32 -14.59 -11.85
C ILE A 89 4.01 -13.98 -10.47
N LEU A 90 4.24 -14.73 -9.39
CA LEU A 90 4.01 -14.25 -8.03
C LEU A 90 4.93 -13.07 -7.67
N GLU A 91 6.19 -13.10 -8.10
CA GLU A 91 7.12 -11.97 -7.95
C GLU A 91 6.58 -10.71 -8.64
N ASN A 92 6.08 -10.84 -9.87
CA ASN A 92 5.52 -9.71 -10.61
C ASN A 92 4.26 -9.14 -9.94
N ILE A 93 3.40 -9.98 -9.39
CA ILE A 93 2.23 -9.54 -8.62
C ILE A 93 2.65 -8.80 -7.34
N CYS A 94 3.64 -9.33 -6.61
CA CYS A 94 4.20 -8.67 -5.43
C CYS A 94 4.80 -7.30 -5.77
N ASN A 95 5.52 -7.20 -6.88
CA ASN A 95 6.07 -5.94 -7.37
C ASN A 95 4.97 -4.93 -7.74
N MET A 96 3.86 -5.38 -8.33
CA MET A 96 2.69 -4.53 -8.59
C MET A 96 2.09 -3.99 -7.30
N GLN A 97 1.87 -4.85 -6.30
CA GLN A 97 1.34 -4.44 -5.00
C GLN A 97 2.25 -3.44 -4.29
N LEU A 98 3.57 -3.66 -4.33
CA LEU A 98 4.53 -2.70 -3.78
C LEU A 98 4.44 -1.34 -4.48
N ARG A 99 4.35 -1.33 -5.81
CA ARG A 99 4.20 -0.10 -6.60
C ARG A 99 2.94 0.67 -6.21
N HIS A 100 1.78 0.01 -6.16
CA HIS A 100 0.51 0.65 -5.79
C HIS A 100 0.54 1.23 -4.37
N ARG A 101 1.19 0.54 -3.43
CA ARG A 101 1.39 1.07 -2.06
C ARG A 101 2.24 2.33 -2.05
N VAL A 102 3.33 2.36 -2.83
CA VAL A 102 4.19 3.55 -2.95
C VAL A 102 3.43 4.70 -3.62
N GLU A 103 2.72 4.44 -4.71
CA GLU A 103 1.90 5.44 -5.41
C GLU A 103 0.83 6.04 -4.49
N SER A 104 0.15 5.20 -3.72
CA SER A 104 -0.85 5.62 -2.75
C SER A 104 -0.24 6.48 -1.64
N LEU A 105 0.94 6.12 -1.13
CA LEU A 105 1.68 6.92 -0.15
C LEU A 105 2.11 8.28 -0.72
N VAL A 106 2.61 8.31 -1.95
CA VAL A 106 3.00 9.55 -2.63
C VAL A 106 1.78 10.45 -2.87
N SER A 107 0.67 9.87 -3.33
CA SER A 107 -0.59 10.59 -3.53
C SER A 107 -1.12 11.19 -2.23
N PHE A 108 -1.12 10.40 -1.15
CA PHE A 108 -1.48 10.88 0.18
C PHE A 108 -0.56 12.02 0.63
N ALA A 109 0.76 11.85 0.54
CA ALA A 109 1.73 12.85 0.97
C ALA A 109 1.57 14.17 0.18
N ALA A 110 1.30 14.10 -1.13
CA ALA A 110 1.06 15.29 -1.95
C ALA A 110 -0.19 16.07 -1.49
N GLY A 111 -1.30 15.37 -1.28
CA GLY A 111 -2.53 15.99 -0.76
C GLY A 111 -2.34 16.58 0.63
N PHE A 112 -1.75 15.79 1.55
CA PHE A 112 -1.49 16.22 2.92
C PHE A 112 -0.59 17.46 2.99
N VAL A 113 0.50 17.51 2.21
CA VAL A 113 1.39 18.68 2.18
C VAL A 113 0.67 19.92 1.63
N SER A 114 -0.20 19.76 0.63
CA SER A 114 -1.02 20.86 0.12
C SER A 114 -1.93 21.45 1.21
N ASP A 115 -2.66 20.59 1.92
CA ASP A 115 -3.57 21.04 2.99
C ASP A 115 -2.80 21.65 4.16
N LEU A 116 -1.65 21.09 4.51
CA LEU A 116 -0.76 21.60 5.55
C LEU A 116 -0.21 22.99 5.21
N GLN A 117 0.15 23.24 3.95
CA GLN A 117 0.59 24.55 3.50
C GLN A 117 -0.55 25.58 3.55
N GLN A 118 -1.78 25.18 3.23
CA GLN A 118 -2.95 26.04 3.32
C GLN A 118 -3.30 26.39 4.78
N ASP A 119 -3.17 25.42 5.70
CA ASP A 119 -3.31 25.60 7.14
C ASP A 119 -2.24 26.59 7.68
N GLN A 120 -0.98 26.41 7.27
CA GLN A 120 0.12 27.35 7.56
C GLN A 120 -0.14 28.77 7.04
N PHE A 121 -0.60 28.90 5.80
CA PHE A 121 -0.91 30.19 5.19
C PHE A 121 -2.02 30.92 5.96
N SER A 122 -3.06 30.18 6.37
CA SER A 122 -4.16 30.71 7.17
C SER A 122 -3.69 31.21 8.53
N ARG A 123 -2.83 30.44 9.22
CA ARG A 123 -2.18 30.88 10.47
C ARG A 123 -1.32 32.12 10.28
N TYR A 124 -0.53 32.18 9.20
CA TYR A 124 0.30 33.34 8.89
C TYR A 124 -0.54 34.61 8.69
N MET A 125 -1.65 34.51 7.94
CA MET A 125 -2.53 35.65 7.72
C MET A 125 -3.23 36.11 8.99
N SER A 126 -3.65 35.19 9.86
CA SER A 126 -4.18 35.50 11.19
C SER A 126 -3.19 36.28 12.05
N ILE A 127 -1.91 35.88 12.06
CA ILE A 127 -0.84 36.62 12.76
C ILE A 127 -0.66 38.02 12.19
N LYS A 128 -0.67 38.16 10.86
CA LYS A 128 -0.48 39.47 10.20
C LYS A 128 -1.64 40.45 10.45
N GLN A 129 -2.84 39.94 10.69
CA GLN A 129 -4.05 40.75 10.91
C GLN A 129 -4.33 41.04 12.40
N THR A 130 -3.55 40.44 13.31
CA THR A 130 -3.73 40.60 14.76
C THR A 130 -2.65 41.50 15.34
N ASP A 131 -3.04 42.55 16.06
CA ASP A 131 -2.11 43.30 16.90
C ASP A 131 -1.71 42.45 18.10
N MET A 132 -0.41 42.20 18.26
CA MET A 132 0.13 41.36 19.33
C MET A 132 1.38 41.97 19.96
N THR A 133 1.67 41.55 21.19
CA THR A 133 2.88 42.01 21.88
C THR A 133 4.14 41.45 21.19
N PRO A 134 5.31 42.10 21.34
CA PRO A 134 6.56 41.59 20.79
C PRO A 134 6.91 40.17 21.26
N ALA A 135 6.56 39.82 22.51
CA ALA A 135 6.77 38.49 23.06
C ALA A 135 5.90 37.42 22.37
N GLU A 136 4.62 37.72 22.13
CA GLU A 136 3.70 36.83 21.40
C GLU A 136 4.10 36.69 19.93
N ALA A 137 4.51 37.78 19.28
CA ALA A 137 5.02 37.75 17.91
C ALA A 137 6.28 36.87 17.80
N ALA A 138 7.21 37.00 18.75
CA ALA A 138 8.41 36.18 18.78
C ALA A 138 8.11 34.68 18.97
N ARG A 139 7.03 34.31 19.67
CA ARG A 139 6.60 32.90 19.79
C ARG A 139 5.92 32.42 18.50
N ARG A 140 4.87 33.11 18.07
CA ARG A 140 4.03 32.67 16.92
C ARG A 140 4.76 32.67 15.59
N THR A 141 5.78 33.51 15.41
CA THR A 141 6.58 33.56 14.16
C THR A 141 7.72 32.56 14.12
N LYS A 142 7.94 31.76 15.16
CA LYS A 142 9.02 30.75 15.21
C LYS A 142 8.88 29.70 14.11
N GLU A 143 7.66 29.27 13.79
CA GLU A 143 7.38 28.34 12.68
C GLU A 143 7.87 28.87 11.33
N PHE A 144 7.54 30.13 11.01
CA PHE A 144 7.81 30.75 9.71
C PHE A 144 9.26 31.23 9.53
N ARG A 145 10.06 31.21 10.59
CA ARG A 145 11.50 31.54 10.55
C ARG A 145 12.39 30.31 10.34
N CYS A 146 11.83 29.11 10.49
CA CYS A 146 12.57 27.86 10.34
C CYS A 146 12.72 27.47 8.86
N PRO A 147 13.84 26.83 8.46
CA PRO A 147 13.96 26.22 7.15
C PRO A 147 12.88 25.14 6.90
N PRO A 148 12.44 24.92 5.64
CA PRO A 148 11.31 24.02 5.34
C PRO A 148 11.43 22.61 5.92
N ARG A 149 12.65 22.02 5.92
CA ARG A 149 12.89 20.69 6.48
C ARG A 149 12.64 20.65 7.99
N GLU A 150 13.07 21.67 8.71
CA GLU A 150 12.89 21.76 10.16
C GLU A 150 11.43 22.07 10.52
N GLN A 151 10.79 22.94 9.73
CA GLN A 151 9.38 23.26 9.85
C GLN A 151 8.51 22.01 9.70
N MET A 152 8.74 21.22 8.64
CA MET A 152 8.05 19.95 8.43
C MET A 152 8.30 18.97 9.58
N PHE A 153 9.54 18.85 10.05
CA PHE A 153 9.87 17.96 11.16
C PHE A 153 9.18 18.35 12.47
N ARG A 154 9.07 19.65 12.78
CA ARG A 154 8.34 20.14 13.95
C ARG A 154 6.84 19.86 13.86
N LEU A 155 6.25 20.07 12.68
CA LEU A 155 4.84 19.78 12.42
C LEU A 155 4.51 18.29 12.49
N MET A 156 5.35 17.44 11.88
CA MET A 156 5.18 15.99 11.94
C MET A 156 5.44 15.42 13.35
N LYS A 157 6.15 16.16 14.22
CA LYS A 157 6.39 15.81 15.62
C LYS A 157 5.25 16.18 16.56
N CYS A 158 4.18 16.78 16.06
CA CYS A 158 2.94 16.95 16.79
C CYS A 158 2.35 15.59 17.19
N LYS A 159 2.83 15.02 18.28
CA LYS A 159 2.12 13.98 19.02
C LYS A 159 1.03 14.70 19.79
N ALA A 160 -0.24 14.39 19.52
CA ALA A 160 -1.24 14.76 20.50
C ALA A 160 -0.87 14.07 21.80
N VAL A 161 -0.75 14.87 22.84
CA VAL A 161 -0.67 14.35 24.19
C VAL A 161 -2.00 13.62 24.41
N PRO A 162 -2.03 12.31 24.72
CA PRO A 162 -3.24 11.70 25.25
C PRO A 162 -3.59 12.47 26.53
N ASP A 163 -4.85 12.86 26.64
CA ASP A 163 -5.42 13.88 27.53
C ASP A 163 -5.28 13.61 29.05
N ASP A 164 -4.31 12.81 29.48
CA ASP A 164 -4.14 12.40 30.89
C ASP A 164 -2.69 12.11 31.31
N SER A 165 -1.67 12.63 30.61
CA SER A 165 -0.27 12.53 31.10
C SER A 165 0.49 13.84 30.96
N ILE A 166 0.53 14.55 32.08
CA ILE A 166 1.51 15.58 32.41
C ILE A 166 2.91 15.05 32.09
N GLY A 167 3.59 15.71 31.15
CA GLY A 167 5.05 15.74 31.02
C GLY A 167 5.75 14.48 30.49
N ILE A 168 6.25 14.57 29.26
CA ILE A 168 7.47 13.84 28.88
C ILE A 168 8.64 14.80 29.14
N MET A 169 9.45 14.46 30.14
CA MET A 169 10.67 15.18 30.51
C MET A 169 11.67 15.16 29.34
N LEU A 170 11.84 16.31 28.69
CA LEU A 170 13.06 16.63 27.95
C LEU A 170 13.63 17.90 28.58
N ASP A 171 14.89 17.79 28.96
CA ASP A 171 15.73 18.78 29.63
C ASP A 171 15.92 20.01 28.73
N ASP A 172 14.99 20.97 28.81
CA ASP A 172 15.21 22.39 28.57
C ASP A 172 13.91 23.18 28.84
N GLU A 173 14.03 24.37 29.42
CA GLU A 173 12.94 25.27 29.83
C GLU A 173 12.11 25.88 28.67
N THR A 174 11.68 25.07 27.72
CA THR A 174 10.77 25.50 26.65
C THR A 174 9.34 25.13 26.98
N GLU A 175 8.49 26.14 27.14
CA GLU A 175 7.03 26.02 27.06
C GLU A 175 6.63 24.97 26.02
N TYR A 176 5.73 24.06 26.40
CA TYR A 176 5.07 23.15 25.48
C TYR A 176 4.54 23.96 24.29
N ASP A 177 5.24 23.90 23.16
CA ASP A 177 4.79 24.52 21.91
C ASP A 177 3.53 23.71 21.53
N GLN A 178 2.36 24.22 21.89
CA GLN A 178 1.08 23.62 21.55
C GLN A 178 1.09 23.36 20.05
N CYS A 179 0.79 22.12 19.64
CA CYS A 179 0.91 21.75 18.24
C CYS A 179 0.14 22.76 17.36
N PRO A 180 0.82 23.46 16.43
CA PRO A 180 0.16 24.48 15.63
C PRO A 180 -0.65 23.89 14.46
N MET A 181 -0.47 22.60 14.16
CA MET A 181 -1.19 21.89 13.10
C MET A 181 -2.65 21.68 13.48
N ASN A 182 -3.56 21.92 12.53
CA ASN A 182 -4.98 21.65 12.70
C ASN A 182 -5.27 20.18 13.11
N GLU A 183 -6.23 19.98 14.01
CA GLU A 183 -6.64 18.64 14.49
C GLU A 183 -7.05 17.68 13.37
N THR A 184 -7.72 18.17 12.31
CA THR A 184 -8.13 17.35 11.17
C THR A 184 -6.91 16.78 10.44
N LEU A 185 -5.86 17.58 10.25
CA LEU A 185 -4.60 17.13 9.65
C LEU A 185 -3.87 16.14 10.56
N GLN A 186 -3.90 16.37 11.87
CA GLN A 186 -3.34 15.41 12.83
C GLN A 186 -4.08 14.07 12.79
N GLN A 187 -5.40 14.07 12.62
CA GLN A 187 -6.19 12.84 12.48
C GLN A 187 -5.88 12.10 11.18
N GLN A 188 -5.69 12.81 10.07
CA GLN A 188 -5.31 12.21 8.79
C GLN A 188 -3.99 11.44 8.84
N LEU A 189 -3.04 11.84 9.69
CA LEU A 189 -1.77 11.12 9.87
C LEU A 189 -1.87 9.86 10.76
N ARG A 190 -2.98 9.66 11.46
CA ARG A 190 -3.15 8.51 12.38
C ARG A 190 -3.71 7.27 11.71
N PHE A 191 -4.31 7.41 10.54
CA PHE A 191 -4.98 6.35 9.79
C PHE A 191 -4.28 6.14 8.44
#